data_AF-A0A3M5DBV8-F1
#
_entry.id   AF-A0A3M5DBV8-F1
#
_cell.length_a   1.000
_cell.length_b   1.000
_cell.length_c   1.000
_cell.angle_alpha   90.00
_cell.angle_beta   90.00
_cell.angle_gamma   90.00
#
_symmetry.space_group_name_H-M   'P 1'
#
loop_
_entity.id
_entity.type
_entity.pdbx_description
1 polymer ?
#
loop_
_entity_poly.entity_id
_entity_poly.type
_entity_poly.pdbx_seq_one_letter_code
_entity_poly.pdbx_strand_id
1 'polypeptide(L)' 'MAMAGVRFNDLVTDYRCRLAKELLLKTDERIEVIVERTGFSEPSTFYRAFKRWVGETPVEFRRRGQQGRG' A
#
# COMPACT_ATOMS: atom_id res chain seq x y z
N MET A 1 27.66 11.08 9.92
CA MET A 1 26.84 11.56 8.79
C MET A 1 26.45 10.38 7.91
N ALA A 2 25.18 9.94 7.95
CA ALA A 2 24.67 8.91 7.05
C ALA A 2 23.48 9.49 6.26
N MET A 3 23.77 10.11 5.12
CA MET A 3 22.81 10.82 4.25
C MET A 3 22.54 10.05 2.95
N ALA A 4 22.63 8.72 2.95
CA ALA A 4 22.42 7.89 1.76
C ALA A 4 21.31 6.84 1.92
N GLY A 5 21.03 6.37 3.14
CA GLY A 5 20.02 5.33 3.38
C GLY A 5 18.57 5.80 3.26
N VAL A 6 18.30 7.07 3.55
CA VAL A 6 16.94 7.63 3.55
C VAL A 6 16.36 7.64 2.12
N ARG A 7 17.17 8.08 1.15
CA ARG A 7 16.73 8.27 -0.23
C ARG A 7 16.31 6.98 -0.95
N PHE A 8 17.04 5.87 -0.72
CA PHE A 8 16.68 4.57 -1.32
C PHE A 8 15.42 3.97 -0.68
N ASN A 9 15.30 4.06 0.65
CA ASN A 9 14.12 3.58 1.36
C ASN A 9 12.86 4.36 0.96
N ASP A 10 12.99 5.68 0.76
CA ASP A 10 11.90 6.53 0.27
C ASP A 10 11.40 6.09 -1.12
N LEU A 11 12.31 5.75 -2.03
CA LEU A 11 11.96 5.26 -3.38
C LEU A 11 11.21 3.92 -3.31
N VAL A 12 11.70 2.98 -2.50
CA VAL A 12 11.03 1.68 -2.29
C VAL A 12 9.66 1.88 -1.66
N THR A 13 9.57 2.78 -0.69
CA THR A 13 8.32 3.11 0.01
C THR A 13 7.30 3.72 -0.94
N ASP A 14 7.70 4.69 -1.77
CA ASP A 14 6.85 5.31 -2.77
C ASP A 14 6.38 4.30 -3.83
N TYR A 15 7.28 3.44 -4.32
CA TYR A 15 6.94 2.36 -5.24
C TYR A 15 5.89 1.40 -4.65
N ARG A 16 6.12 0.92 -3.41
CA ARG A 16 5.18 0.04 -2.70
C ARG A 16 3.83 0.70 -2.49
N CYS A 17 3.80 1.98 -2.14
CA CYS A 17 2.58 2.75 -1.96
C CYS A 17 1.78 2.86 -3.26
N ARG A 18 2.44 3.18 -4.39
CA ARG A 18 1.79 3.26 -5.70
C ARG A 18 1.22 1.92 -6.14
N LEU A 19 2.01 0.85 -6.03
CA LEU A 19 1.57 -0.51 -6.36
C LEU A 19 0.37 -0.94 -5.51
N ALA A 20 0.41 -0.70 -4.20
CA ALA A 20 -0.70 -1.01 -3.30
C ALA A 20 -1.99 -0.30 -3.71
N LYS A 21 -1.92 1.02 -3.97
CA LYS A 21 -3.08 1.80 -4.43
C LYS A 21 -3.64 1.26 -5.74
N GLU A 22 -2.77 0.93 -6.69
CA GLU A 22 -3.19 0.38 -7.97
C GLU A 22 -3.93 -0.94 -7.81
N LEU A 23 -3.35 -1.90 -7.09
CA LEU A 23 -3.97 -3.21 -6.85
C LEU A 23 -5.31 -3.07 -6.11
N LEU A 24 -5.39 -2.21 -5.09
CA LEU A 24 -6.62 -2.00 -4.33
C LEU A 24 -7.77 -1.40 -5.15
N LEU A 25 -7.47 -0.60 -6.19
CA LEU A 25 -8.47 0.05 -7.03
C LEU A 25 -8.78 -0.72 -8.30
N LYS A 26 -7.78 -1.35 -8.91
CA LYS A 26 -7.91 -1.98 -10.23
C LYS A 26 -8.24 -3.47 -10.16
N THR A 27 -8.09 -4.11 -9.00
CA THR A 27 -8.33 -5.54 -8.87
C THR A 27 -9.17 -5.87 -7.63
N ASP A 28 -9.83 -7.03 -7.66
CA ASP A 28 -10.54 -7.62 -6.52
C ASP A 28 -9.68 -8.68 -5.80
N GLU A 29 -8.36 -8.60 -5.94
CA GLU A 29 -7.43 -9.51 -5.26
C GLU A 29 -7.62 -9.46 -3.74
N ARG A 30 -7.45 -10.60 -3.08
CA ARG A 30 -7.49 -10.66 -1.61
C ARG A 30 -6.39 -9.77 -1.03
N ILE A 31 -6.66 -9.15 0.12
CA ILE A 31 -5.68 -8.26 0.78
C ILE A 31 -4.37 -9.02 1.06
N GLU A 32 -4.43 -10.31 1.41
CA GLU A 32 -3.24 -11.15 1.64
C GLU A 32 -2.33 -11.20 0.40
N VAL A 33 -2.91 -11.35 -0.80
CA VAL A 33 -2.15 -11.37 -2.05
C VAL A 33 -1.51 -10.01 -2.34
N ILE A 34 -2.21 -8.91 -2.03
CA ILE A 34 -1.67 -7.55 -2.17
C ILE A 34 -0.51 -7.30 -1.21
N VAL A 35 -0.59 -7.82 0.02
CA VAL A 35 0.48 -7.74 1.02
C VAL A 35 1.75 -8.41 0.47
N GLU A 36 1.62 -9.63 -0.07
CA GLU A 36 2.76 -10.35 -0.67
C GLU A 36 3.32 -9.61 -1.89
N ARG A 37 2.46 -9.15 -2.81
CA ARG A 37 2.87 -8.42 -4.03
C ARG A 37 3.57 -7.09 -3.75
N THR A 38 3.23 -6.45 -2.65
CA THR A 38 3.87 -5.19 -2.22
C THR A 38 5.15 -5.42 -1.43
N GLY A 39 5.57 -6.68 -1.24
CA GLY A 39 6.81 -7.05 -0.58
C GLY A 39 6.75 -6.95 0.95
N PHE A 40 5.55 -7.05 1.53
CA PHE A 40 5.35 -7.19 2.97
C PHE A 40 5.14 -8.66 3.32
N SER A 41 5.72 -9.08 4.43
CA SER A 41 5.56 -10.46 4.94
C SER A 41 4.34 -10.62 5.84
N GLU A 42 3.84 -9.51 6.40
CA GLU A 42 2.74 -9.54 7.38
C GLU A 42 1.67 -8.49 7.04
N PRO A 43 0.38 -8.88 7.06
CA PRO A 43 -0.73 -7.95 6.82
C PRO A 43 -0.73 -6.78 7.80
N SER A 44 -0.51 -7.01 9.09
CA SER A 44 -0.52 -5.95 10.12
C SER A 44 0.48 -4.83 9.81
N THR A 45 1.67 -5.19 9.31
CA THR A 45 2.73 -4.25 8.92
C THR A 45 2.30 -3.45 7.69
N PHE A 46 1.74 -4.12 6.68
CA PHE A 46 1.18 -3.46 5.51
C PHE A 46 0.06 -2.47 5.87
N TYR A 47 -0.89 -2.86 6.72
CA TYR A 47 -2.00 -1.99 7.13
C TYR A 47 -1.51 -0.70 7.80
N ARG A 48 -0.54 -0.81 8.71
CA ARG A 48 0.06 0.35 9.39
C ARG A 48 0.80 1.24 8.40
N ALA A 49 1.61 0.65 7.52
CA ALA A 49 2.35 1.40 6.49
C ALA A 49 1.41 2.12 5.52
N PHE A 50 0.42 1.40 4.98
CA PHE A 50 -0.55 1.95 4.04
C PHE A 50 -1.36 3.08 4.67
N LYS A 51 -1.85 2.89 5.91
CA LYS A 51 -2.56 3.95 6.64
C LYS A 51 -1.67 5.17 6.88
N ARG A 52 -0.38 4.99 7.15
CA ARG A 52 0.57 6.11 7.26
C ARG A 52 0.78 6.83 5.93
N TRP A 53 0.76 6.12 4.81
CA TRP A 53 0.97 6.72 3.49
C TRP A 53 -0.27 7.44 2.92
N VAL A 54 -1.46 6.91 3.20
CA VAL A 54 -2.70 7.32 2.52
C VAL A 54 -3.71 7.98 3.47
N GLY A 55 -3.58 7.76 4.78
CA GLY A 55 -4.48 8.28 5.82
C GLY A 55 -5.61 7.33 6.19
N GLU A 56 -5.92 6.33 5.38
CA GLU A 56 -6.98 5.33 5.58
C GLU A 56 -6.47 3.91 5.43
N THR A 57 -7.20 2.92 5.94
CA THR A 57 -6.84 1.51 5.79
C THR A 57 -7.00 1.04 4.34
N PRO A 58 -6.27 0.01 3.90
CA PRO A 58 -6.40 -0.53 2.54
C PRO A 58 -7.82 -0.98 2.20
N VAL A 59 -8.59 -1.45 3.18
CA VAL A 59 -9.99 -1.87 3.01
C VAL A 59 -10.91 -0.66 2.80
N GLU A 60 -10.76 0.40 3.61
CA GLU A 60 -11.49 1.66 3.43
C GLU A 60 -11.19 2.28 2.05
N PHE A 61 -9.90 2.31 1.68
CA PHE A 61 -9.45 2.81 0.38
C PHE A 61 -10.10 2.06 -0.80
N ARG A 62 -10.09 0.72 -0.75
CA ARG A 62 -10.74 -0.13 -1.77
C ARG A 62 -12.24 0.15 -1.83
N ARG A 63 -12.91 0.12 -0.67
CA ARG A 63 -14.37 0.33 -0.59
C ARG A 63 -14.77 1.70 -1.13
N ARG A 64 -13.97 2.74 -0.86
CA ARG A 64 -14.19 4.09 -1.39
C ARG A 64 -14.04 4.12 -2.92
N GLY A 65 -13.01 3.46 -3.46
CA GLY A 65 -12.81 3.33 -4.91
C GLY A 65 -13.92 2.55 -5.62
N GLN A 66 -14.49 1.53 -4.96
CA GLN A 66 -15.62 0.77 -5.48
C GLN A 66 -16.94 1.57 -5.44
N GLN A 67 -17.16 2.37 -4.39
CA GLN A 67 -18.34 3.24 -4.27
C GLN A 67 -18.38 4.35 -5.33
N GLY A 68 -17.22 4.86 -5.77
CA GLY A 68 -17.15 5.86 -6.84
C GLY A 68 -17.31 5.29 -8.27
N ARG A 69 -17.46 3.96 -8.43
CA ARG A 69 -17.74 3.30 -9.71
C ARG A 69 -19.23 2.96 -9.92
N GLY A 70 -20.07 3.23 -8.92
CA GLY A 70 -21.51 3.04 -8.97
C GLY A 70 -22.23 4.22 -9.59
#